data_AF-H5WJ23-F1
#
_entry.id   AF-H5WJ23-F1
#
_cell.length_a   1.000
_cell.length_b   1.000
_cell.length_c   1.000
_cell.angle_alpha   90.00
_cell.angle_beta   90.00
_cell.angle_gamma   90.00
#
_symmetry.space_group_name_H-M   'P 1'
#
loop_
_entity.id
_entity.type
_entity.pdbx_description
1 polymer ?
#
loop_
_entity_poly.entity_id
_entity_poly.type
_entity_poly.pdbx_seq_one_letter_code
_entity_poly.pdbx_strand_id
1 'polypeptide(L)'
;MHRLTGLLVTAGLALWAAAPTEANAASNNGLNCNIDVTYRHTNAGTVFSTQTYSRAFAVADGAPFSEDFSTPTRFKSFSASAATLRGATVVTADFVDDVGVFSTVSFTTQVTVLSDVATNSGSLGYATSLGVAGSHDTFYALSCARR
;
A
#
# COMPACT_ATOMS: atom_id res chain seq x y z
N MET A 1 17.90 -68.76 23.96
CA MET A 1 19.12 -68.30 23.27
C MET A 1 18.81 -67.00 22.55
N HIS A 2 19.48 -65.91 22.94
CA HIS A 2 19.79 -64.67 22.17
C HIS A 2 18.64 -63.85 21.55
N ARG A 3 18.50 -62.52 21.67
CA ARG A 3 19.28 -61.41 22.25
C ARG A 3 18.34 -60.17 22.31
N LEU A 4 18.56 -59.31 23.32
CA LEU A 4 18.08 -57.93 23.43
C LEU A 4 18.84 -56.99 22.47
N THR A 5 18.13 -56.04 21.85
CA THR A 5 18.59 -54.69 21.38
C THR A 5 17.37 -54.04 20.71
N GLY A 6 16.89 -52.83 21.01
CA GLY A 6 17.49 -51.65 21.62
C GLY A 6 17.31 -50.48 20.64
N LEU A 7 16.58 -49.42 21.03
CA LEU A 7 16.97 -47.98 20.94
C LEU A 7 15.70 -47.11 21.14
N LEU A 8 15.65 -46.38 22.26
CA LEU A 8 14.79 -45.21 22.43
C LEU A 8 15.39 -44.05 21.62
N VAL A 9 14.57 -43.38 20.81
CA VAL A 9 14.90 -42.07 20.24
C VAL A 9 14.02 -41.03 20.93
N THR A 10 14.63 -40.26 21.84
CA THR A 10 14.06 -39.07 22.45
C THR A 10 14.16 -37.91 21.46
N ALA A 11 13.04 -37.55 20.83
CA ALA A 11 12.93 -36.32 20.04
C ALA A 11 12.65 -35.14 21.00
N GLY A 12 13.65 -34.27 21.18
CA GLY A 12 13.54 -33.05 21.96
C GLY A 12 12.61 -32.03 21.29
N LEU A 13 11.68 -31.49 22.08
CA LEU A 13 10.79 -30.39 21.70
C LEU A 13 11.61 -29.11 21.50
N ALA A 14 11.64 -28.60 20.28
CA ALA A 14 12.12 -27.26 19.99
C ALA A 14 11.08 -26.25 20.50
N LEU A 15 11.40 -25.51 21.58
CA LEU A 15 10.64 -24.32 21.96
C LEU A 15 10.85 -23.26 20.88
N TRP A 16 9.85 -23.06 20.02
CA TRP A 16 9.71 -21.84 19.25
C TRP A 16 9.45 -20.69 20.23
N ALA A 17 10.45 -19.84 20.42
CA ALA A 17 10.25 -18.52 21.02
C ALA A 17 9.33 -17.73 20.08
N ALA A 18 8.04 -17.68 20.40
CA ALA A 18 7.13 -16.74 19.77
C ALA A 18 7.63 -15.33 20.08
N ALA A 19 8.15 -14.63 19.07
CA ALA A 19 8.44 -13.22 19.17
C ALA A 19 7.16 -12.49 19.61
N PRO A 20 7.23 -11.52 20.53
CA PRO A 20 6.07 -10.70 20.85
C PRO A 20 5.66 -9.97 19.56
N THR A 21 4.52 -10.35 19.02
CA THR A 21 3.80 -9.50 18.07
C THR A 21 3.35 -8.30 18.89
N GLU A 22 3.92 -7.13 18.60
CA GLU A 22 3.39 -5.87 19.10
C GLU A 22 1.96 -5.74 18.55
N ALA A 23 1.00 -6.19 19.35
CA ALA A 23 -0.39 -5.87 19.16
C ALA A 23 -0.49 -4.36 19.36
N ASN A 24 -0.31 -3.60 18.29
CA ASN A 24 -0.70 -2.20 18.22
C ASN A 24 -2.16 -2.15 18.67
N ALA A 25 -2.38 -1.62 19.87
CA ALA A 25 -3.71 -1.42 20.41
C ALA A 25 -4.49 -0.65 19.35
N ALA A 26 -5.47 -1.31 18.74
CA ALA A 26 -6.31 -0.70 17.73
C ALA A 26 -7.02 0.48 18.41
N SER A 27 -6.52 1.68 18.17
CA SER A 27 -7.19 2.90 18.55
C SER A 27 -8.61 2.84 18.00
N ASN A 28 -9.62 3.02 18.87
CA ASN A 28 -11.04 3.03 18.50
C ASN A 28 -11.41 4.13 17.49
N ASN A 29 -10.44 4.98 17.10
CA ASN A 29 -10.59 6.03 16.09
C ASN A 29 -9.95 5.67 14.74
N GLY A 30 -9.77 4.38 14.45
CA GLY A 30 -9.24 3.92 13.16
C GLY A 30 -10.21 4.21 12.00
N LEU A 31 -9.64 4.54 10.85
CA LEU A 31 -10.35 4.66 9.58
C LEU A 31 -10.09 3.41 8.73
N ASN A 32 -11.11 2.95 8.01
CA ASN A 32 -10.95 2.03 6.89
C ASN A 32 -10.89 2.82 5.60
N CYS A 33 -9.83 2.65 4.84
CA CYS A 33 -9.59 3.38 3.61
C CYS A 33 -9.41 2.42 2.43
N ASN A 34 -9.68 2.95 1.23
CA ASN A 34 -9.33 2.33 -0.04
C ASN A 34 -8.59 3.36 -0.89
N ILE A 35 -7.48 2.94 -1.49
CA ILE A 35 -6.80 3.69 -2.54
C ILE A 35 -6.95 2.92 -3.85
N ASP A 36 -7.31 3.63 -4.91
CA ASP A 36 -7.27 3.15 -6.28
C ASP A 36 -6.37 4.08 -7.08
N VAL A 37 -5.40 3.52 -7.80
CA VAL A 37 -4.48 4.22 -8.69
C VAL A 37 -4.47 3.51 -10.03
N THR A 38 -4.67 4.26 -11.11
CA THR A 38 -4.57 3.75 -12.48
C THR A 38 -3.59 4.61 -13.25
N TYR A 39 -2.50 4.00 -13.71
CA TYR A 39 -1.59 4.60 -14.68
C TYR A 39 -1.90 4.08 -16.07
N ARG A 40 -1.93 4.98 -17.06
CA ARG A 40 -2.25 4.68 -18.45
C ARG A 40 -1.24 5.34 -19.38
N HIS A 41 -0.64 4.55 -20.25
CA HIS A 41 0.20 5.05 -21.35
C HIS A 41 -0.57 4.94 -22.67
N THR A 42 -0.68 6.07 -23.35
CA THR A 42 -1.38 6.21 -24.63
C THR A 42 -0.41 6.74 -25.69
N ASN A 43 -0.37 6.15 -26.87
CA ASN A 43 0.41 6.68 -27.99
C ASN A 43 -0.44 6.64 -29.26
N ALA A 44 -0.36 7.68 -30.08
CA ALA A 44 -1.19 7.84 -31.28
C ALA A 44 -2.71 7.57 -31.06
N GLY A 45 -3.24 7.91 -29.88
CA GLY A 45 -4.65 7.69 -29.51
C GLY A 45 -5.00 6.28 -29.04
N THR A 46 -4.06 5.35 -29.02
CA THR A 46 -4.25 3.96 -28.56
C THR A 46 -3.64 3.78 -27.17
N VAL A 47 -4.35 3.11 -26.26
CA VAL A 47 -3.82 2.74 -24.94
C VAL A 47 -2.87 1.54 -25.12
N PHE A 48 -1.58 1.75 -24.83
CA PHE A 48 -0.54 0.73 -24.96
C PHE A 48 -0.36 -0.09 -23.68
N SER A 49 -0.49 0.56 -22.52
CA SER A 49 -0.42 -0.14 -21.24
C SER A 49 -1.30 0.53 -20.19
N THR A 50 -1.74 -0.28 -19.24
CA THR A 50 -2.46 0.17 -18.05
C THR A 50 -1.92 -0.61 -16.86
N GLN A 51 -1.56 0.10 -15.80
CA GLN A 51 -1.13 -0.46 -14.52
C GLN A 51 -2.09 0.03 -13.45
N THR A 52 -2.55 -0.87 -12.59
CA THR A 52 -3.50 -0.56 -11.53
C THR A 52 -2.96 -1.00 -10.19
N TYR A 53 -3.10 -0.15 -9.19
CA TYR A 53 -2.91 -0.49 -7.78
C TYR A 53 -4.21 -0.19 -7.05
N SER A 54 -4.75 -1.18 -6.35
CA SER A 54 -5.94 -1.01 -5.51
C SER A 54 -5.68 -1.69 -4.17
N ARG A 55 -5.93 -0.95 -3.08
CA ARG A 55 -5.68 -1.47 -1.75
C ARG A 55 -6.66 -0.92 -0.74
N ALA A 56 -7.33 -1.84 -0.05
CA ALA A 56 -8.00 -1.57 1.21
C ALA A 56 -6.99 -1.64 2.35
N PHE A 57 -7.03 -0.66 3.25
CA PHE A 57 -6.12 -0.56 4.38
C PHE A 57 -6.79 0.15 5.56
N ALA A 58 -6.13 0.14 6.71
CA ALA A 58 -6.59 0.87 7.87
C ALA A 58 -5.48 1.73 8.44
N VAL A 59 -5.87 2.91 8.93
CA VAL A 59 -4.96 3.88 9.54
C VAL A 59 -5.62 4.46 10.78
N ALA A 60 -4.80 4.78 11.77
CA ALA A 60 -5.23 5.55 12.92
C ALA A 60 -4.12 6.53 13.31
N ASP A 61 -4.43 7.48 14.18
CA ASP A 61 -3.43 8.37 14.75
C ASP A 61 -2.36 7.55 15.49
N GLY A 62 -1.09 7.77 15.14
CA GLY A 62 0.06 6.98 15.63
C GLY A 62 0.20 5.57 15.03
N ALA A 63 -0.70 5.13 14.15
CA ALA A 63 -0.67 3.82 13.50
C ALA A 63 -0.75 3.96 11.97
N PRO A 64 0.38 4.29 11.30
CA PRO A 64 0.42 4.42 9.85
C PRO A 64 0.34 3.07 9.15
N PHE A 65 -0.10 3.09 7.89
CA PHE A 65 -0.03 1.98 6.97
C PHE A 65 1.16 2.17 6.03
N SER A 66 1.86 1.10 5.70
CA SER A 66 2.92 1.11 4.69
C SER A 66 2.95 -0.24 3.98
N GLU A 67 3.07 -0.21 2.66
CA GLU A 67 3.24 -1.37 1.80
C GLU A 67 4.36 -1.08 0.80
N ASP A 68 5.40 -1.91 0.83
CA ASP A 68 6.37 -2.02 -0.25
C ASP A 68 5.96 -3.19 -1.13
N PHE A 69 5.70 -2.90 -2.40
CA PHE A 69 5.33 -3.88 -3.41
C PHE A 69 6.27 -3.80 -4.62
N SER A 70 7.51 -3.38 -4.35
CA SER A 70 8.60 -3.34 -5.31
C SER A 70 8.91 -4.74 -5.86
N THR A 71 9.49 -4.74 -7.06
CA THR A 71 10.13 -5.93 -7.64
C THR A 71 11.63 -5.67 -7.75
N PRO A 72 12.47 -6.68 -8.02
CA PRO A 72 13.92 -6.47 -8.14
C PRO A 72 14.35 -5.39 -9.14
N THR A 73 13.48 -5.00 -10.09
CA THR A 73 13.78 -4.02 -11.14
C THR A 73 12.90 -2.77 -11.09
N ARG A 74 11.97 -2.67 -10.14
CA ARG A 74 10.99 -1.57 -10.05
C ARG A 74 10.72 -1.22 -8.60
N PHE A 75 10.96 0.04 -8.22
CA PHE A 75 10.58 0.54 -6.92
C PHE A 75 9.10 0.93 -6.91
N LYS A 76 8.35 0.41 -5.94
CA LYS A 76 6.94 0.70 -5.76
C LYS A 76 6.56 0.69 -4.29
N SER A 77 5.94 1.75 -3.82
CA SER A 77 5.51 1.86 -2.43
C SER A 77 4.26 2.69 -2.28
N PHE A 78 3.51 2.37 -1.24
CA PHE A 78 2.35 3.11 -0.80
C PHE A 78 2.41 3.25 0.72
N SER A 79 2.21 4.46 1.22
CA SER A 79 2.09 4.71 2.65
C SER A 79 0.92 5.63 2.93
N ALA A 80 0.36 5.50 4.13
CA ALA A 80 -0.68 6.38 4.61
C ALA A 80 -0.57 6.61 6.11
N SER A 81 -0.88 7.82 6.54
CA SER A 81 -0.92 8.20 7.95
C SER A 81 -2.19 8.99 8.23
N ALA A 82 -2.64 8.95 9.48
CA ALA A 82 -3.78 9.73 9.94
C ALA A 82 -3.34 10.64 11.08
N ALA A 83 -3.89 11.86 11.12
CA ALA A 83 -3.72 12.80 12.22
C ALA A 83 -5.08 13.40 12.57
N THR A 84 -5.41 13.44 13.85
CA THR A 84 -6.66 14.07 14.30
C THR A 84 -6.42 15.54 14.67
N LEU A 85 -7.09 16.45 13.96
CA LEU A 85 -6.97 17.89 14.15
C LEU A 85 -8.36 18.49 14.32
N ARG A 86 -8.63 19.08 15.49
CA ARG A 86 -9.88 19.81 15.78
C ARG A 86 -11.16 19.00 15.48
N GLY A 87 -11.15 17.71 15.78
CA GLY A 87 -12.30 16.81 15.58
C GLY A 87 -12.45 16.25 14.15
N ALA A 88 -11.57 16.64 13.22
CA ALA A 88 -11.46 16.02 11.90
C ALA A 88 -10.25 15.07 11.88
N THR A 89 -10.38 13.92 11.22
CA THR A 89 -9.24 13.04 10.97
C THR A 89 -8.76 13.26 9.55
N VAL A 90 -7.52 13.71 9.40
CA VAL A 90 -6.88 13.95 8.11
C VAL A 90 -6.04 12.73 7.77
N VAL A 91 -6.33 12.09 6.65
CA VAL A 91 -5.53 10.98 6.11
C VAL A 91 -4.68 11.52 4.97
N THR A 92 -3.36 11.37 5.10
CA THR A 92 -2.39 11.69 4.04
C THR A 92 -1.84 10.38 3.50
N ALA A 93 -1.79 10.24 2.19
CA ALA A 93 -1.27 9.05 1.52
C ALA A 93 -0.25 9.44 0.44
N ASP A 94 0.85 8.71 0.40
CA ASP A 94 1.93 8.86 -0.56
C ASP A 94 2.03 7.62 -1.43
N PHE A 95 2.18 7.82 -2.73
CA PHE A 95 2.33 6.74 -3.69
C PHE A 95 3.56 6.99 -4.56
N VAL A 96 4.33 5.94 -4.79
CA VAL A 96 5.45 5.92 -5.74
C VAL A 96 5.37 4.64 -6.56
N ASP A 97 5.45 4.76 -7.88
CA ASP A 97 5.55 3.63 -8.79
C ASP A 97 6.48 3.95 -9.96
N ASP A 98 7.57 3.20 -10.07
CA ASP A 98 8.39 3.14 -11.26
C ASP A 98 7.63 2.43 -12.40
N VAL A 99 6.83 3.21 -13.14
CA VAL A 99 6.01 2.71 -14.24
C VAL A 99 6.81 2.36 -15.51
N GLY A 100 8.09 2.73 -15.57
CA GLY A 100 8.99 2.43 -16.68
C GLY A 100 10.46 2.61 -16.32
N VAL A 101 11.36 2.44 -17.29
CA VAL A 101 12.81 2.64 -17.08
C VAL A 101 13.16 4.12 -16.90
N PHE A 102 12.39 5.02 -17.52
CA PHE A 102 12.62 6.46 -17.52
C PHE A 102 11.44 7.25 -16.94
N SER A 103 10.56 6.58 -16.19
CA SER A 103 9.28 7.16 -15.79
C SER A 103 8.86 6.60 -14.44
N THR A 104 8.59 7.53 -13.54
CA THR A 104 8.09 7.26 -12.20
C THR A 104 6.87 8.14 -11.98
N VAL A 105 5.83 7.56 -11.38
CA VAL A 105 4.67 8.27 -10.87
C VAL A 105 4.87 8.45 -9.38
N SER A 106 4.79 9.69 -8.90
CA SER A 106 4.75 9.96 -7.48
C SER A 106 3.76 11.08 -7.19
N PHE A 107 2.95 10.90 -6.15
CA PHE A 107 2.06 11.93 -5.65
C PHE A 107 1.74 11.73 -4.17
N THR A 108 1.34 12.83 -3.54
CA THR A 108 0.73 12.84 -2.22
C THR A 108 -0.72 13.26 -2.40
N THR A 109 -1.65 12.56 -1.75
CA THR A 109 -3.06 12.94 -1.67
C THR A 109 -3.51 12.98 -0.22
N GLN A 110 -4.55 13.77 0.05
CA GLN A 110 -5.07 13.95 1.39
C GLN A 110 -6.59 13.98 1.38
N VAL A 111 -7.21 13.33 2.36
CA VAL A 111 -8.65 13.39 2.58
C VAL A 111 -8.94 13.75 4.04
N THR A 112 -9.91 14.63 4.27
CA THR A 112 -10.35 15.01 5.61
C THR A 112 -11.69 14.36 5.92
N VAL A 113 -11.73 13.53 6.96
CA VAL A 113 -12.92 12.78 7.39
C VAL A 113 -13.56 13.47 8.59
N LEU A 114 -14.82 13.90 8.44
CA LEU A 114 -15.59 14.61 9.46
C LEU A 114 -16.71 13.76 10.09
N SER A 115 -17.46 13.00 9.29
CA SER A 115 -18.59 12.19 9.74
C SER A 115 -18.45 10.73 9.34
N ASP A 116 -18.72 10.40 8.08
CA ASP A 116 -18.96 9.01 7.65
C ASP A 116 -17.91 8.55 6.65
N VAL A 117 -17.96 9.08 5.42
CA VAL A 117 -17.06 8.76 4.32
C VAL A 117 -16.56 10.06 3.71
N ALA A 118 -15.29 10.09 3.35
CA ALA A 118 -14.73 11.16 2.54
C ALA A 118 -13.88 10.56 1.42
N THR A 119 -13.91 11.20 0.26
CA THR A 119 -13.15 10.78 -0.92
C THR A 119 -12.43 11.98 -1.51
N ASN A 120 -11.17 11.79 -1.90
CA ASN A 120 -10.44 12.71 -2.76
C ASN A 120 -9.94 11.95 -3.98
N SER A 121 -10.20 12.46 -5.17
CA SER A 121 -9.78 11.89 -6.44
C SER A 121 -9.18 12.95 -7.34
N GLY A 122 -8.22 12.55 -8.16
CA GLY A 122 -7.58 13.46 -9.10
C GLY A 122 -6.88 12.72 -10.22
N SER A 123 -6.26 13.50 -11.08
CA SER A 123 -5.39 13.00 -12.12
C SER A 123 -4.19 13.91 -12.33
N LEU A 124 -3.12 13.33 -12.84
CA LEU A 124 -1.89 14.01 -13.24
C LEU A 124 -1.38 13.33 -14.50
N GLY A 125 -0.73 14.08 -15.38
CA GLY A 125 -0.21 13.50 -16.60
C GLY A 125 0.81 14.37 -17.30
N TYR A 126 1.55 13.74 -18.20
CA TYR A 126 2.56 14.37 -19.04
C TYR A 126 2.63 13.67 -20.40
N ALA A 127 3.22 14.34 -21.38
CA ALA A 127 3.55 13.72 -22.65
C ALA A 127 5.05 13.84 -22.91
N THR A 128 5.64 12.83 -23.53
CA THR A 128 7.06 12.81 -23.87
C THR A 128 7.29 12.14 -25.21
N SER A 129 8.38 12.54 -25.88
CA SER A 129 8.96 11.84 -27.02
C SER A 129 10.25 11.08 -26.66
N LEU A 130 10.75 11.26 -25.44
CA LEU A 130 11.95 10.60 -24.93
C LEU A 130 11.58 9.30 -24.21
N GLY A 131 12.35 8.24 -24.45
CA GLY A 131 12.07 6.92 -23.89
C GLY A 131 10.85 6.28 -24.54
N VAL A 132 9.79 6.07 -23.76
CA VAL A 132 8.53 5.51 -24.25
C VAL A 132 7.63 6.68 -24.65
N ALA A 133 7.57 6.98 -25.95
CA ALA A 133 6.80 8.11 -26.46
C ALA A 133 5.28 7.94 -26.23
N GLY A 134 4.60 9.05 -25.95
CA GLY A 134 3.15 9.09 -25.75
C GLY A 134 2.73 10.02 -24.62
N SER A 135 1.45 9.94 -24.29
CA SER A 135 0.85 10.54 -23.10
C SER A 135 0.80 9.52 -21.97
N HIS A 136 1.07 9.99 -20.76
CA HIS A 136 1.17 9.23 -19.54
C HIS A 136 0.24 9.88 -18.53
N ASP A 137 -0.85 9.19 -18.20
CA ASP A 137 -1.88 9.68 -17.30
C ASP A 137 -1.92 8.79 -16.05
N THR A 138 -1.98 9.39 -14.88
CA THR A 138 -2.28 8.72 -13.62
C THR A 138 -3.58 9.28 -13.07
N PHE A 139 -4.50 8.40 -12.72
CA PHE A 139 -5.75 8.69 -12.01
C PHE A 139 -5.67 8.07 -10.63
N TYR A 140 -6.19 8.76 -9.61
CA TYR A 140 -6.27 8.20 -8.27
C TYR A 140 -7.58 8.55 -7.58
N ALA A 141 -7.98 7.71 -6.63
CA ALA A 141 -9.05 7.96 -5.68
C ALA A 141 -8.68 7.39 -4.32
N LEU A 142 -8.63 8.23 -3.30
CA LEU A 142 -8.50 7.85 -1.89
C LEU A 142 -9.86 8.05 -1.23
N SER A 143 -10.44 6.98 -0.70
CA SER A 143 -11.67 7.02 0.08
C SER A 143 -11.42 6.49 1.48
N CYS A 144 -11.97 7.13 2.50
CA CYS A 144 -11.83 6.71 3.89
C CYS A 144 -13.17 6.81 4.61
N ALA A 145 -13.45 5.84 5.46
CA ALA A 145 -14.64 5.76 6.29
C ALA A 145 -14.27 5.48 7.76
N ARG A 146 -15.07 5.99 8.69
CA ARG A 146 -14.95 5.58 10.10
C ARG A 146 -15.29 4.09 10.25
N ARG A 147 -14.56 3.40 11.15
CA ARG A 147 -14.81 2.00 11.52
C ARG A 147 -16.08 1.84 12.34
#